data_AF-A0A7X9HB20-F1
#
_entry.id   AF-A0A7X9HB20-F1
#
_cell.length_a   1.000
_cell.length_b   1.000
_cell.length_c   1.000
_cell.angle_alpha   90.00
_cell.angle_beta   90.00
_cell.angle_gamma   90.00
#
_symmetry.space_group_name_H-M   'P 1'
#
loop_
_entity.id
_entity.type
_entity.pdbx_description
1 polymer ?
#
loop_
_entity_poly.entity_id
_entity_poly.type
_entity_poly.pdbx_seq_one_letter_code
_entity_poly.pdbx_strand_id
1 'polypeptide(L)'
;MINRELIRIRIVQIVYAWYQNSNNSLKNAEKELLFGFQKSYDLYYYLLLLMVKLTDMYENRIETKKNKFLPSEEDLHPNTHLINNKFIHQLKNNKQFRHYLNERPMSWEANENFVKNLLDKILESETYKTYAEIENPTYTDDREFWRKIFKQFIYTNEELDEILEDESIYWNDDIEIVQTFVLKT
;
A
#
# COMPACT_ATOMS: atom_id res chain seq x y z
N MET A 1 9.13 7.29 9.99
CA MET A 1 10.09 8.41 10.18
C MET A 1 9.77 9.45 9.11
N ILE A 2 9.46 10.70 9.47
CA ILE A 2 9.06 11.71 8.46
C ILE A 2 10.31 12.00 7.61
N ASN A 3 10.23 11.75 6.31
CA ASN A 3 11.36 11.98 5.41
C ASN A 3 11.61 13.48 5.26
N ARG A 4 12.88 13.89 5.23
CA ARG A 4 13.31 15.29 5.07
C ARG A 4 12.81 15.91 3.76
N GLU A 5 12.63 15.10 2.72
CA GLU A 5 12.10 15.55 1.44
C GLU A 5 10.64 16.02 1.56
N LEU A 6 9.78 15.17 2.16
CA LEU A 6 8.38 15.51 2.45
C LEU A 6 8.28 16.77 3.33
N ILE A 7 9.14 16.88 4.35
CA ILE A 7 9.17 18.07 5.24
C ILE A 7 9.44 19.34 4.44
N ARG A 8 10.43 19.32 3.53
CA ARG A 8 10.79 20.50 2.75
C ARG A 8 9.68 20.91 1.80
N ILE A 9 9.05 19.95 1.12
CA ILE A 9 7.93 20.20 0.20
C ILE A 9 6.77 20.86 0.96
N ARG A 10 6.34 20.27 2.08
CA ARG A 10 5.22 20.80 2.88
C ARG A 10 5.53 22.17 3.50
N ILE A 11 6.75 22.41 3.96
CA ILE A 11 7.14 23.75 4.46
C ILE A 11 7.01 24.80 3.35
N VAL A 12 7.48 24.52 2.14
CA VAL A 12 7.40 25.48 1.02
C VAL A 12 5.95 25.77 0.65
N GLN A 13 5.10 24.74 0.57
CA GLN A 13 3.66 24.89 0.30
C GLN A 13 2.97 25.79 1.34
N ILE A 14 3.25 25.57 2.62
CA ILE A 14 2.62 26.34 3.71
C ILE A 14 3.14 27.76 3.77
N VAL A 15 4.44 27.96 3.57
CA VAL A 15 5.00 29.32 3.49
C VAL A 15 4.36 30.07 2.31
N TYR A 16 4.20 29.43 1.16
CA TYR A 16 3.53 30.03 0.00
C TYR A 16 2.07 30.41 0.31
N ALA A 17 1.27 29.48 0.85
CA ALA A 17 -0.11 29.74 1.25
C ALA A 17 -0.20 30.87 2.31
N TRP A 18 0.75 30.91 3.25
CA TRP A 18 0.84 31.95 4.26
C TRP A 18 1.19 33.33 3.68
N TYR A 19 1.88 33.42 2.55
CA TYR A 19 2.09 34.71 1.89
C TYR A 19 0.88 35.17 1.09
N GLN A 20 0.04 34.25 0.61
CA GLN A 20 -1.14 34.60 -0.20
C GLN A 20 -2.37 34.98 0.62
N ASN A 21 -2.54 34.40 1.80
CA ASN A 21 -3.69 34.69 2.65
C ASN A 21 -3.45 35.96 3.47
N SER A 22 -4.41 36.89 3.49
CA SER A 22 -4.28 38.21 4.13
C SER A 22 -4.53 38.22 5.64
N ASN A 23 -4.94 37.08 6.23
CA ASN A 23 -5.35 37.00 7.63
C ASN A 23 -4.76 35.76 8.35
N ASN A 24 -3.43 35.65 8.35
CA ASN A 24 -2.76 34.44 8.80
C ASN A 24 -2.23 34.52 10.22
N SER A 25 -2.52 33.47 10.98
CA SER A 25 -1.85 33.20 12.25
C SER A 25 -0.81 32.09 12.06
N LEU A 26 0.36 32.24 12.69
CA LEU A 26 1.39 31.19 12.71
C LEU A 26 0.84 29.86 13.26
N LYS A 27 -0.07 29.94 14.23
CA LYS A 27 -0.73 28.76 14.82
C LYS A 27 -1.54 27.97 13.80
N ASN A 28 -2.24 28.66 12.88
CA ASN A 28 -3.00 27.97 11.83
C ASN A 28 -2.05 27.26 10.85
N ALA A 29 -0.97 27.94 10.44
CA ALA A 29 0.04 27.36 9.55
C ALA A 29 0.71 26.12 10.18
N GLU A 30 1.04 26.15 11.46
CA GLU A 30 1.58 24.99 12.19
C GLU A 30 0.57 23.83 12.23
N LYS A 31 -0.70 24.13 12.50
CA LYS A 31 -1.77 23.12 12.53
C LYS A 31 -1.96 22.46 11.17
N GLU A 32 -1.96 23.24 10.09
CA GLU A 32 -2.04 22.74 8.71
C GLU A 32 -0.82 21.87 8.35
N LEU A 33 0.39 22.26 8.79
CA LEU A 33 1.61 21.48 8.55
C LEU A 33 1.54 20.10 9.20
N LEU A 34 1.18 20.07 10.49
CA LEU A 34 1.05 18.82 11.23
C LEU A 34 -0.07 17.95 10.65
N PHE A 35 -1.16 18.56 10.20
CA PHE A 35 -2.24 17.84 9.54
C PHE A 35 -1.81 17.25 8.19
N GLY A 36 -1.06 17.99 7.38
CA GLY A 36 -0.50 17.50 6.12
C GLY A 36 0.41 16.29 6.34
N PHE A 37 1.35 16.37 7.29
CA PHE A 37 2.21 15.23 7.63
C PHE A 37 1.43 14.02 8.10
N GLN A 38 0.38 14.24 8.89
CA GLN A 38 -0.51 13.17 9.34
C GLN A 38 -1.18 12.49 8.14
N LYS A 39 -1.63 13.26 7.15
CA LYS A 39 -2.25 12.72 5.93
C LYS A 39 -1.27 11.96 5.03
N SER A 40 -0.03 12.42 4.88
CA SER A 40 0.99 11.64 4.14
C SER A 40 1.31 10.33 4.85
N TYR A 41 1.32 10.33 6.19
CA TYR A 41 1.47 9.10 6.97
C TYR A 41 0.29 8.17 6.78
N ASP A 42 -0.93 8.69 6.80
CA ASP A 42 -2.14 7.91 6.54
C ASP A 42 -2.03 7.21 5.17
N LEU A 43 -1.64 7.95 4.12
CA LEU A 43 -1.42 7.39 2.78
C LEU A 43 -0.35 6.29 2.77
N TYR A 44 0.77 6.49 3.46
CA TYR A 44 1.83 5.47 3.55
C TYR A 44 1.31 4.16 4.14
N TYR A 45 0.58 4.23 5.26
CA TYR A 45 -0.01 3.04 5.88
C TYR A 45 -1.11 2.43 5.01
N TYR A 46 -1.88 3.24 4.29
CA TYR A 46 -2.93 2.79 3.38
C TYR A 46 -2.38 1.97 2.20
N LEU A 47 -1.26 2.42 1.61
CA LEU A 47 -0.56 1.69 0.54
C LEU A 47 0.13 0.42 1.04
N LEU A 48 0.68 0.43 2.26
CA LEU A 48 1.20 -0.79 2.89
C LEU A 48 0.07 -1.80 3.17
N LEU A 49 -1.08 -1.31 3.61
CA LEU A 49 -2.27 -2.13 3.84
C LEU A 49 -2.79 -2.77 2.55
N LEU A 50 -2.67 -2.10 1.40
CA LEU A 50 -3.03 -2.67 0.10
C LEU A 50 -2.26 -3.98 -0.19
N MET A 51 -0.95 -4.01 0.05
CA MET A 51 -0.14 -5.22 -0.15
C MET A 51 -0.55 -6.36 0.80
N VAL A 52 -0.89 -6.02 2.04
CA VAL A 52 -1.45 -6.96 3.02
C VAL A 52 -2.78 -7.53 2.51
N LYS A 53 -3.69 -6.67 2.04
CA LYS A 53 -5.02 -7.07 1.54
C LYS A 53 -4.96 -7.92 0.29
N LEU A 54 -4.05 -7.63 -0.64
CA LEU A 54 -3.79 -8.48 -1.81
C LEU A 54 -3.37 -9.90 -1.40
N THR A 55 -2.54 -10.02 -0.36
CA THR A 55 -2.10 -11.31 0.17
C THR A 55 -3.24 -12.06 0.86
N ASP A 56 -4.02 -11.38 1.71
CA ASP A 56 -5.17 -11.96 2.41
C ASP A 56 -6.23 -12.47 1.42
N MET A 57 -6.49 -11.69 0.37
CA MET A 57 -7.46 -12.07 -0.64
C MET A 57 -6.98 -13.27 -1.48
N TYR A 58 -5.67 -13.38 -1.72
CA TYR A 58 -5.10 -14.58 -2.35
C TYR A 58 -5.26 -15.82 -1.47
N GLU A 59 -5.02 -15.68 -0.17
CA GLU A 59 -5.24 -16.74 0.83
C GLU A 59 -6.70 -17.22 0.81
N ASN A 60 -7.66 -16.30 0.91
CA ASN A 60 -9.10 -16.60 0.83
C ASN A 60 -9.48 -17.29 -0.50
N ARG A 61 -8.88 -16.87 -1.62
CA ARG A 61 -9.12 -17.48 -2.93
C ARG A 61 -8.64 -18.93 -2.98
N ILE A 62 -7.48 -19.22 -2.39
CA ILE A 62 -6.94 -20.57 -2.30
C ILE A 62 -7.81 -21.45 -1.40
N GLU A 63 -8.22 -20.96 -0.23
CA GLU A 63 -9.08 -21.70 0.68
C GLU A 63 -10.42 -22.04 0.02
N THR A 64 -11.02 -21.08 -0.68
CA THR A 64 -12.27 -21.29 -1.42
C THR A 64 -12.11 -22.35 -2.51
N LYS A 65 -10.97 -22.36 -3.23
CA LYS A 65 -10.67 -23.35 -4.27
C LYS A 65 -10.48 -24.76 -3.70
N LYS A 66 -9.75 -24.89 -2.58
CA LYS A 66 -9.57 -26.17 -1.87
C LYS A 66 -10.88 -26.76 -1.39
N ASN A 67 -11.81 -25.91 -0.95
CA ASN A 67 -13.10 -26.30 -0.40
C ASN A 67 -14.19 -26.50 -1.48
N LYS A 68 -13.86 -26.43 -2.78
CA LYS A 68 -14.81 -26.74 -3.86
C LYS A 68 -15.25 -28.20 -3.78
N PHE A 69 -16.46 -28.48 -4.28
CA PHE A 69 -17.02 -29.83 -4.32
C PHE A 69 -16.17 -30.82 -5.14
N LEU A 70 -15.50 -30.34 -6.19
CA LEU A 70 -14.58 -31.09 -7.04
C LEU A 70 -13.32 -30.22 -7.27
N PRO A 71 -12.34 -30.25 -6.36
CA PRO A 71 -11.09 -29.51 -6.53
C PRO A 71 -10.17 -30.25 -7.52
N SER A 72 -9.49 -29.51 -8.39
CA SER A 72 -8.45 -30.06 -9.27
C SER A 72 -7.16 -30.36 -8.47
N GLU A 73 -6.21 -31.10 -9.05
CA GLU A 73 -4.90 -31.33 -8.40
C GLU A 73 -4.15 -30.02 -8.14
N GLU A 74 -4.27 -29.03 -9.03
CA GLU A 74 -3.72 -27.68 -8.84
C GLU A 74 -4.43 -26.91 -7.71
N ASP A 75 -5.74 -27.14 -7.50
CA ASP A 75 -6.47 -26.55 -6.38
C ASP A 75 -6.07 -27.18 -5.03
N LEU A 76 -5.68 -28.46 -5.05
CA LEU A 76 -5.21 -29.21 -3.87
C LEU A 76 -3.77 -28.82 -3.48
N HIS A 77 -2.92 -28.54 -4.48
CA HIS A 77 -1.52 -28.12 -4.30
C HIS A 77 -1.24 -26.73 -4.87
N PRO A 78 -1.92 -25.67 -4.39
CA PRO A 78 -1.69 -24.34 -4.90
C PRO A 78 -0.33 -23.82 -4.45
N ASN A 79 0.26 -22.95 -5.27
CA ASN A 79 1.43 -22.20 -4.88
C ASN A 79 1.11 -21.33 -3.65
N THR A 80 1.89 -21.46 -2.58
CA THR A 80 1.68 -20.73 -1.32
C THR A 80 2.74 -19.66 -1.07
N HIS A 81 3.57 -19.33 -2.06
CA HIS A 81 4.69 -18.39 -1.88
C HIS A 81 4.18 -17.01 -1.49
N LEU A 82 3.11 -16.53 -2.12
CA LEU A 82 2.51 -15.24 -1.78
C LEU A 82 1.92 -15.22 -0.37
N ILE A 83 1.25 -16.31 0.06
CA ILE A 83 0.68 -16.46 1.41
C ILE A 83 1.79 -16.44 2.46
N ASN A 84 2.85 -17.22 2.23
CA ASN A 84 3.98 -17.40 3.14
C ASN A 84 5.05 -16.30 3.00
N ASN A 85 4.75 -15.20 2.31
CA ASN A 85 5.69 -14.13 2.05
C ASN A 85 6.15 -13.48 3.37
N LYS A 86 7.45 -13.59 3.66
CA LYS A 86 8.04 -13.20 4.96
C LYS A 86 7.96 -11.70 5.19
N PHE A 87 8.07 -10.89 4.14
CA PHE A 87 7.92 -9.44 4.21
C PHE A 87 6.50 -9.05 4.66
N ILE A 88 5.47 -9.63 4.05
CA ILE A 88 4.08 -9.36 4.43
C ILE A 88 3.77 -9.88 5.83
N HIS A 89 4.27 -11.07 6.20
CA HIS A 89 4.14 -11.57 7.57
C HIS A 89 4.78 -10.65 8.60
N GLN A 90 5.97 -10.12 8.32
CA GLN A 90 6.61 -9.14 9.20
C GLN A 90 5.77 -7.86 9.30
N LEU A 91 5.26 -7.36 8.18
CA LEU A 91 4.44 -6.15 8.12
C LEU A 91 3.15 -6.31 8.93
N LYS A 92 2.41 -7.41 8.73
CA LYS A 92 1.20 -7.76 9.50
C LYS A 92 1.47 -7.83 11.01
N ASN A 93 2.62 -8.37 11.41
CA ASN A 93 2.98 -8.54 12.82
C ASN A 93 3.70 -7.33 13.43
N ASN A 94 3.99 -6.30 12.64
CA ASN A 94 4.69 -5.11 13.12
C ASN A 94 3.80 -4.35 14.11
N LYS A 95 4.31 -4.16 15.34
CA LYS A 95 3.57 -3.50 16.43
C LYS A 95 3.15 -2.08 16.08
N GLN A 96 4.03 -1.32 15.41
CA GLN A 96 3.75 0.06 15.03
C GLN A 96 2.67 0.11 13.94
N PHE A 97 2.76 -0.78 12.94
CA PHE A 97 1.75 -0.90 11.89
C PHE A 97 0.37 -1.23 12.44
N ARG A 98 0.28 -2.25 13.29
CA ARG A 98 -0.99 -2.63 13.93
C ARG A 98 -1.54 -1.53 14.84
N HIS A 99 -0.69 -0.91 15.65
CA HIS A 99 -1.10 0.18 16.52
C HIS A 99 -1.68 1.35 15.72
N TYR A 100 -1.00 1.74 14.64
CA TYR A 100 -1.46 2.82 13.78
C TYR A 100 -2.81 2.55 13.14
N LEU A 101 -3.00 1.35 12.55
CA LEU A 101 -4.28 0.96 11.96
C LEU A 101 -5.41 0.82 12.99
N ASN A 102 -5.09 0.53 14.25
CA ASN A 102 -6.09 0.52 15.34
C ASN A 102 -6.51 1.94 15.73
N GLU A 103 -5.56 2.88 15.80
CA GLU A 103 -5.86 4.29 16.10
C GLU A 103 -6.56 5.00 14.94
N ARG A 104 -6.22 4.62 13.71
CA ARG A 104 -6.76 5.17 12.47
C ARG A 104 -7.21 4.03 11.56
N PRO A 105 -8.44 3.52 11.77
CA PRO A 105 -8.98 2.45 10.95
C PRO A 105 -9.02 2.87 9.48
N MET A 106 -8.45 2.01 8.64
CA MET A 106 -8.45 2.14 7.19
C MET A 106 -8.83 0.80 6.59
N SER A 107 -9.54 0.80 5.47
CA SER A 107 -10.00 -0.41 4.83
C SER A 107 -10.07 -0.25 3.33
N TRP A 108 -9.81 -1.35 2.63
CA TRP A 108 -10.01 -1.47 1.19
C TRP A 108 -11.34 -2.15 0.84
N GLU A 109 -12.23 -2.40 1.81
CA GLU A 109 -13.50 -3.10 1.62
C GLU A 109 -14.43 -2.39 0.64
N ALA A 110 -14.50 -1.05 0.68
CA ALA A 110 -15.29 -0.28 -0.28
C ALA A 110 -14.80 -0.45 -1.73
N ASN A 111 -13.51 -0.78 -1.89
CA ASN A 111 -12.80 -0.91 -3.16
C ASN A 111 -12.34 -2.35 -3.40
N GLU A 112 -13.05 -3.34 -2.86
CA GLU A 112 -12.66 -4.76 -2.96
C GLU A 112 -12.55 -5.24 -4.41
N ASN A 113 -13.41 -4.72 -5.30
CA ASN A 113 -13.35 -5.01 -6.74
C ASN A 113 -12.02 -4.56 -7.36
N PHE A 114 -11.53 -3.38 -6.99
CA PHE A 114 -10.22 -2.89 -7.45
C PHE A 114 -9.11 -3.83 -6.96
N VAL A 115 -9.10 -4.17 -5.67
CA VAL A 115 -8.11 -5.09 -5.10
C VAL A 115 -8.14 -6.41 -5.86
N LYS A 116 -9.34 -6.97 -6.11
CA LYS A 116 -9.54 -8.22 -6.85
C LYS A 116 -8.95 -8.18 -8.26
N ASN A 117 -9.31 -7.15 -9.03
CA ASN A 117 -8.80 -6.96 -10.38
C ASN A 117 -7.27 -6.78 -10.39
N LEU A 118 -6.73 -6.06 -9.40
CA LEU A 118 -5.30 -5.87 -9.23
C LEU A 118 -4.59 -7.20 -8.92
N LEU A 119 -5.15 -8.02 -8.04
CA LEU A 119 -4.61 -9.36 -7.75
C LEU A 119 -4.64 -10.24 -9.00
N ASP A 120 -5.73 -10.25 -9.76
CA ASP A 120 -5.82 -11.01 -11.02
C ASP A 120 -4.70 -10.61 -11.99
N LYS A 121 -4.50 -9.30 -12.20
CA LYS A 121 -3.39 -8.77 -13.03
C LYS A 121 -2.01 -9.19 -12.50
N ILE A 122 -1.81 -9.19 -11.18
CA ILE A 122 -0.55 -9.60 -10.54
C ILE A 122 -0.29 -11.09 -10.79
N LEU A 123 -1.28 -11.96 -10.58
CA LEU A 123 -1.14 -13.40 -10.73
C LEU A 123 -0.91 -13.83 -12.19
N GLU A 124 -1.47 -13.08 -13.15
CA GLU A 124 -1.24 -13.30 -14.58
C GLU A 124 0.15 -12.85 -15.06
N SER A 125 0.82 -12.00 -14.27
CA SER A 125 2.10 -11.39 -14.63
C SER A 125 3.26 -12.37 -14.62
N GLU A 126 4.22 -12.16 -15.53
CA GLU A 126 5.50 -12.87 -15.52
C GLU A 126 6.26 -12.67 -14.20
N THR A 127 6.14 -11.49 -13.58
CA THR A 127 6.75 -11.20 -12.28
C THR A 127 6.30 -12.18 -11.19
N TYR A 128 5.01 -12.53 -11.16
CA TYR A 128 4.50 -13.52 -10.23
C TYR A 128 4.91 -14.94 -10.62
N LYS A 129 4.81 -15.31 -11.90
CA LYS A 129 5.22 -16.65 -12.37
C LYS A 129 6.67 -16.96 -12.02
N THR A 130 7.60 -16.02 -12.28
CA THR A 130 9.01 -16.19 -11.91
C THR A 130 9.20 -16.27 -10.40
N TYR A 131 8.45 -15.50 -9.60
CA TYR A 131 8.52 -15.57 -8.14
C TYR A 131 7.98 -16.92 -7.60
N ALA A 132 6.91 -17.43 -8.21
CA ALA A 132 6.28 -18.69 -7.85
C ALA A 132 7.17 -19.93 -8.12
N GLU A 133 8.14 -19.81 -9.03
CA GLU A 133 9.12 -20.87 -9.36
C GLU A 133 10.29 -20.93 -8.39
N ILE A 134 10.49 -19.92 -7.52
CA ILE A 134 11.60 -19.90 -6.56
C ILE A 134 11.31 -20.92 -5.46
N GLU A 135 12.04 -22.03 -5.41
CA GLU A 135 11.78 -23.12 -4.46
C GLU A 135 11.78 -22.69 -2.98
N ASN A 136 12.73 -21.83 -2.57
CA ASN A 136 12.87 -21.36 -1.19
C ASN A 136 13.13 -19.85 -1.16
N PRO A 137 12.09 -19.00 -1.29
CA PRO A 137 12.29 -17.57 -1.36
C PRO A 137 12.86 -17.03 -0.05
N THR A 138 13.90 -16.21 -0.15
CA THR A 138 14.46 -15.50 0.99
C THR A 138 13.62 -14.26 1.30
N TYR A 139 13.85 -13.64 2.46
CA TYR A 139 13.21 -12.36 2.78
C TYR A 139 13.50 -11.28 1.72
N THR A 140 14.69 -11.29 1.14
CA THR A 140 15.08 -10.35 0.09
C THR A 140 14.27 -10.59 -1.18
N ASP A 141 14.05 -11.85 -1.56
CA ASP A 141 13.24 -12.20 -2.73
C ASP A 141 11.79 -11.79 -2.54
N ASP A 142 11.24 -12.05 -1.35
CA ASP A 142 9.88 -11.66 -0.95
C ASP A 142 9.67 -10.14 -1.01
N ARG A 143 10.65 -9.37 -0.53
CA ARG A 143 10.60 -7.90 -0.57
C ARG A 143 10.78 -7.38 -1.98
N GLU A 144 11.71 -7.93 -2.76
CA GLU A 144 11.94 -7.51 -4.14
C GLU A 144 10.76 -7.87 -5.05
N PHE A 145 10.05 -8.97 -4.79
CA PHE A 145 8.77 -9.27 -5.43
C PHE A 145 7.77 -8.13 -5.23
N TRP A 146 7.48 -7.75 -3.98
CA TRP A 146 6.55 -6.65 -3.70
C TRP A 146 7.02 -5.32 -4.26
N ARG A 147 8.32 -5.05 -4.24
CA ARG A 147 8.90 -3.85 -4.86
C ARG A 147 8.67 -3.82 -6.37
N LYS A 148 8.83 -4.95 -7.08
CA LYS A 148 8.55 -5.05 -8.52
C LYS A 148 7.06 -4.88 -8.81
N ILE A 149 6.20 -5.57 -8.05
CA ILE A 149 4.75 -5.44 -8.16
C ILE A 149 4.30 -4.00 -7.95
N PHE A 150 4.82 -3.34 -6.90
CA PHE A 150 4.48 -1.97 -6.61
C PHE A 150 4.87 -1.03 -7.75
N LYS A 151 6.07 -1.18 -8.32
CA LYS A 151 6.49 -0.38 -9.49
C LYS A 151 5.64 -0.64 -10.74
N GLN A 152 5.29 -1.90 -10.99
CA GLN A 152 4.64 -2.30 -12.24
C GLN A 152 3.13 -2.04 -12.23
N PHE A 153 2.47 -2.23 -11.09
CA PHE A 153 1.00 -2.25 -11.02
C PHE A 153 0.38 -1.19 -10.08
N ILE A 154 1.18 -0.55 -9.21
CA ILE A 154 0.67 0.39 -8.21
C ILE A 154 1.16 1.82 -8.49
N TYR A 155 2.44 2.01 -8.82
CA TYR A 155 3.06 3.34 -8.95
C TYR A 155 2.45 4.20 -10.07
N THR A 156 2.01 3.62 -11.18
CA THR A 156 1.40 4.34 -12.31
C THR A 156 -0.01 3.84 -12.60
N ASN A 157 -0.82 3.66 -11.57
CA ASN A 157 -2.17 3.12 -11.70
C ASN A 157 -3.20 4.23 -11.58
N GLU A 158 -3.74 4.67 -12.72
CA GLU A 158 -4.72 5.77 -12.78
C GLU A 158 -5.99 5.46 -11.96
N GLU A 159 -6.48 4.21 -11.99
CA GLU A 159 -7.64 3.76 -11.19
C GLU A 159 -7.35 3.85 -9.68
N LEU A 160 -6.11 3.58 -9.27
CA LEU A 160 -5.68 3.77 -7.89
C LEU A 160 -5.67 5.25 -7.51
N ASP A 161 -5.14 6.11 -8.39
CA ASP A 161 -5.04 7.55 -8.11
C ASP A 161 -6.44 8.17 -7.93
N GLU A 162 -7.42 7.77 -8.75
CA GLU A 162 -8.83 8.14 -8.58
C GLU A 162 -9.40 7.69 -7.22
N ILE A 163 -9.16 6.43 -6.83
CA ILE A 163 -9.60 5.92 -5.52
C ILE A 163 -8.95 6.70 -4.38
N LEU A 164 -7.66 7.02 -4.47
CA LEU A 164 -6.95 7.77 -3.44
C LEU A 164 -7.50 9.20 -3.30
N GLU A 165 -7.87 9.84 -4.41
CA GLU A 165 -8.50 11.16 -4.43
C GLU A 165 -9.88 11.12 -3.75
N ASP A 166 -10.71 10.12 -4.07
CA ASP A 166 -12.03 9.91 -3.48
C ASP A 166 -11.96 9.63 -1.97
N GLU A 167 -10.97 8.83 -1.54
CA GLU A 167 -10.76 8.52 -0.12
C GLU A 167 -10.27 9.74 0.67
N SER A 168 -9.40 10.57 0.09
CA SER A 168 -8.92 11.78 0.74
C SER A 168 -8.26 12.76 -0.23
N ILE A 169 -8.94 13.90 -0.44
CA ILE A 169 -8.43 15.08 -1.18
C ILE A 169 -7.05 15.58 -0.73
N TYR A 170 -6.62 15.26 0.49
CA TYR A 170 -5.32 15.67 1.04
C TYR A 170 -4.15 14.81 0.58
N TRP A 171 -4.40 13.68 -0.09
CA TRP A 171 -3.38 12.73 -0.50
C TRP A 171 -2.73 13.10 -1.84
N ASN A 172 -3.48 13.72 -2.76
CA ASN A 172 -3.06 13.99 -4.14
C ASN A 172 -1.66 14.63 -4.25
N ASP A 173 -1.38 15.63 -3.41
CA ASP A 173 -0.09 16.34 -3.41
C ASP A 173 1.11 15.45 -3.00
N ASP A 174 0.85 14.37 -2.27
CA ASP A 174 1.87 13.53 -1.64
C ASP A 174 2.00 12.14 -2.26
N ILE A 175 1.17 11.78 -3.25
CA ILE A 175 1.13 10.42 -3.82
C ILE A 175 2.52 9.99 -4.30
N GLU A 176 3.14 10.74 -5.20
CA GLU A 176 4.43 10.39 -5.79
C GLU A 176 5.51 10.20 -4.71
N ILE A 177 5.62 11.17 -3.80
CA ILE A 177 6.66 11.16 -2.77
C ILE A 177 6.45 10.00 -1.78
N VAL A 178 5.21 9.74 -1.36
CA VAL A 178 4.87 8.64 -0.45
C VAL A 178 5.07 7.28 -1.10
N GLN A 179 4.70 7.13 -2.37
CA GLN A 179 4.97 5.91 -3.14
C GLN A 179 6.47 5.60 -3.20
N THR A 180 7.35 6.62 -3.31
CA THR A 180 8.80 6.38 -3.24
C THR A 180 9.25 5.85 -1.87
N PHE A 181 8.53 6.16 -0.79
CA PHE A 181 8.84 5.67 0.56
C PHE A 181 8.43 4.21 0.70
N VAL A 182 7.27 3.85 0.15
CA VAL A 182 6.83 2.45 0.10
C VAL A 182 7.85 1.61 -0.66
N LEU A 183 8.36 2.09 -1.80
CA LEU A 183 9.39 1.42 -2.60
C LEU A 183 10.76 1.25 -1.92
N LYS A 184 11.03 2.01 -0.85
CA LYS A 184 12.29 1.94 -0.07
C LYS A 184 12.15 1.11 1.20
N THR A 185 10.93 0.69 1.55
CA THR A 185 10.63 -0.13 2.74
C THR A 185 11.09 -1.58 2.49
#